data_AF-A0A3Q9BSV3-F1
#
_entry.id   AF-A0A3Q9BSV3-F1
#
_cell.length_a   1.000
_cell.length_b   1.000
_cell.length_c   1.000
_cell.angle_alpha   90.00
_cell.angle_beta   90.00
_cell.angle_gamma   90.00
#
_symmetry.space_group_name_H-M   'P 1'
#
loop_
_entity.id
_entity.type
_entity.pdbx_description
1 polymer ?
#
loop_
_entity_poly.entity_id
_entity_poly.type
_entity_poly.pdbx_seq_one_letter_code
_entity_poly.pdbx_strand_id
1 'polypeptide(L)'
;MKLLEFKRILRFTAVGLSAAAIHYVSVVILVETLSTAPLLANIAGFLISFWMSYFGHRFWTFGDHASINNNSFLRFLATASLGFAMNELLFYLMLTYTSIPYTIALAIAVVTVAISTYFLSRLWAFRSQRTLHS
;
A
#
# COMPACT_ATOMS: atom_id res chain seq x y z
N MET A 1 28.27 2.52 3.28
CA MET A 1 27.16 1.59 2.97
C MET A 1 25.90 1.77 3.83
N LYS A 2 25.96 1.85 5.18
CA LYS A 2 24.76 1.95 6.05
C LYS A 2 23.81 3.15 5.78
N LEU A 3 24.34 4.31 5.33
CA LEU A 3 23.54 5.51 5.06
C LEU A 3 22.70 5.46 3.77
N LEU A 4 23.14 4.68 2.76
CA LEU A 4 22.42 4.58 1.48
C LEU A 4 21.20 3.66 1.61
N GLU A 5 21.35 2.55 2.33
CA GLU A 5 20.27 1.63 2.70
C GLU A 5 19.18 2.33 3.54
N PHE A 6 19.60 3.13 4.54
CA PHE A 6 18.67 3.89 5.38
C PHE A 6 17.86 4.92 4.59
N LYS A 7 18.50 5.66 3.67
CA LYS A 7 17.81 6.59 2.77
C LYS A 7 16.81 5.90 1.84
N ARG A 8 17.11 4.67 1.40
CA ARG A 8 16.23 3.90 0.50
C ARG A 8 14.99 3.38 1.25
N ILE A 9 15.17 2.91 2.48
CA ILE A 9 14.07 2.52 3.38
C ILE A 9 13.21 3.73 3.70
N LEU A 10 13.80 4.87 4.07
CA LEU A 10 13.05 6.11 4.33
C LEU A 10 12.22 6.56 3.13
N ARG A 11 12.79 6.52 1.91
CA ARG A 11 12.05 6.84 0.68
C ARG A 11 10.92 5.86 0.44
N PHE A 12 11.15 4.56 0.64
CA PHE A 12 10.10 3.54 0.50
C PHE A 12 8.96 3.74 1.50
N THR A 13 9.29 3.98 2.78
CA THR A 13 8.30 4.29 3.82
C THR A 13 7.55 5.59 3.54
N ALA A 14 8.24 6.64 3.06
CA ALA A 14 7.61 7.92 2.72
C ALA A 14 6.63 7.79 1.55
N VAL A 15 7.00 7.04 0.50
CA VAL A 15 6.09 6.75 -0.63
C VAL A 15 4.90 5.92 -0.15
N GLY A 16 5.13 4.90 0.68
CA GLY A 16 4.06 4.10 1.27
C GLY A 16 3.08 4.91 2.13
N LEU A 17 3.58 5.80 3.00
CA LEU A 17 2.74 6.70 3.80
C LEU A 17 1.96 7.67 2.92
N SER A 18 2.59 8.20 1.88
CA SER A 18 1.94 9.11 0.94
C SER A 18 0.80 8.40 0.20
N ALA A 19 1.04 7.17 -0.25
CA ALA A 19 0.01 6.35 -0.89
C ALA A 19 -1.14 6.03 0.08
N ALA A 20 -0.84 5.69 1.34
CA ALA A 20 -1.86 5.46 2.37
C ALA A 20 -2.71 6.70 2.66
N ALA A 21 -2.08 7.87 2.73
CA ALA A 21 -2.79 9.15 2.91
C ALA A 21 -3.70 9.46 1.71
N ILE A 22 -3.19 9.28 0.48
CA ILE A 22 -3.96 9.45 -0.75
C ILE A 22 -5.14 8.47 -0.79
N HIS A 23 -4.95 7.21 -0.39
CA HIS A 23 -6.02 6.23 -0.28
C HIS A 23 -7.11 6.76 0.64
N TYR A 24 -6.77 7.08 1.89
CA TYR A 24 -7.73 7.52 2.89
C TYR A 24 -8.52 8.75 2.41
N VAL A 25 -7.82 9.76 1.92
CA VAL A 25 -8.45 10.99 1.40
C VAL A 25 -9.34 10.70 0.20
N SER A 26 -8.90 9.84 -0.72
CA SER A 26 -9.71 9.46 -1.89
C SER A 26 -11.01 8.78 -1.48
N VAL A 27 -10.95 7.83 -0.54
CA VAL A 27 -12.16 7.14 -0.04
C VAL A 27 -13.11 8.13 0.63
N VAL A 28 -12.60 9.00 1.50
CA VAL A 28 -13.42 10.01 2.18
C VAL A 28 -14.07 10.95 1.15
N ILE A 29 -13.32 11.45 0.17
CA ILE A 29 -13.89 12.30 -0.88
C ILE A 29 -14.96 11.55 -1.67
N LEU A 30 -14.72 10.31 -2.08
CA LEU A 30 -15.70 9.52 -2.85
C LEU A 30 -16.99 9.27 -2.05
N VAL A 31 -16.89 8.98 -0.75
CA VAL A 31 -18.07 8.77 0.09
C VAL A 31 -18.82 10.08 0.32
N GLU A 32 -18.12 11.15 0.72
CA GLU A 32 -18.74 12.42 1.12
C GLU A 32 -19.27 13.22 -0.07
N THR A 33 -18.58 13.22 -1.22
CA THR A 33 -18.97 14.05 -2.38
C THR A 33 -19.81 13.30 -3.40
N LEU A 34 -19.53 12.01 -3.63
CA LEU A 34 -20.26 11.20 -4.61
C LEU A 34 -21.30 10.28 -3.96
N SER A 35 -21.48 10.33 -2.62
CA SER A 35 -22.39 9.42 -1.88
C SER A 35 -22.16 7.95 -2.23
N THR A 36 -20.92 7.60 -2.59
CA THR A 36 -20.59 6.24 -3.02
C THR A 36 -20.58 5.32 -1.81
N ALA A 37 -21.06 4.09 -1.96
CA ALA A 37 -21.01 3.10 -0.88
C ALA A 37 -19.55 2.93 -0.39
N PRO A 38 -19.30 2.88 0.94
CA PRO A 38 -17.95 2.84 1.50
C PRO A 38 -17.05 1.72 0.95
N LEU A 39 -17.61 0.53 0.66
CA LEU A 39 -16.89 -0.57 0.01
C LEU A 39 -16.39 -0.18 -1.39
N LEU A 40 -17.29 0.33 -2.24
CA LEU A 40 -16.94 0.76 -3.60
C LEU A 40 -15.92 1.91 -3.58
N ALA A 41 -16.07 2.83 -2.64
CA ALA A 41 -15.11 3.90 -2.43
C ALA A 41 -13.74 3.35 -2.01
N ASN A 42 -13.69 2.33 -1.14
CA ASN A 42 -12.43 1.70 -0.70
C ASN A 42 -11.69 1.01 -1.85
N ILE A 43 -12.40 0.31 -2.74
CA ILE A 43 -11.85 -0.29 -3.97
C ILE A 43 -11.29 0.80 -4.89
N ALA A 44 -12.03 1.87 -5.13
CA ALA A 44 -11.57 2.97 -5.98
C ALA A 44 -10.36 3.70 -5.35
N GLY A 45 -10.38 3.94 -4.04
CA GLY A 45 -9.27 4.53 -3.30
C GLY A 45 -8.00 3.68 -3.36
N PHE A 46 -8.13 2.36 -3.31
CA PHE A 46 -7.03 1.44 -3.52
C PHE A 46 -6.45 1.53 -4.92
N LEU A 47 -7.29 1.57 -5.96
CA LEU A 47 -6.80 1.71 -7.33
C LEU A 47 -6.02 3.01 -7.49
N ILE A 48 -6.56 4.14 -7.01
CA ILE A 48 -5.90 5.45 -7.07
C ILE A 48 -4.55 5.42 -6.34
N SER A 49 -4.52 4.91 -5.10
CA SER A 49 -3.30 4.85 -4.30
C SER A 49 -2.26 3.88 -4.88
N PHE A 50 -2.71 2.76 -5.45
CA PHE A 50 -1.88 1.77 -6.11
C PHE A 50 -1.19 2.37 -7.34
N TRP A 51 -1.94 3.06 -8.21
CA TRP A 51 -1.36 3.74 -9.37
C TRP A 51 -0.37 4.81 -8.96
N MET A 52 -0.68 5.61 -7.94
CA MET A 52 0.24 6.63 -7.44
C MET A 52 1.53 6.00 -6.89
N SER A 53 1.42 4.94 -6.07
CA SER A 53 2.58 4.22 -5.54
C SER A 53 3.44 3.60 -6.65
N TYR A 54 2.79 3.02 -7.67
CA TYR A 54 3.47 2.47 -8.84
C TYR A 54 4.21 3.55 -9.63
N PHE A 55 3.57 4.69 -9.93
CA PHE A 55 4.21 5.80 -10.62
C PHE A 55 5.31 6.47 -9.77
N GLY A 56 5.10 6.62 -8.46
CA GLY A 56 6.09 7.16 -7.53
C GLY A 56 7.35 6.30 -7.47
N HIS A 57 7.20 4.97 -7.38
CA HIS A 57 8.35 4.07 -7.46
C HIS A 57 8.99 4.05 -8.86
N ARG A 58 8.19 4.09 -9.92
CA ARG A 58 8.66 4.10 -11.32
C ARG A 58 9.46 5.35 -11.67
N PHE A 59 8.97 6.54 -11.35
CA PHE A 59 9.60 7.80 -11.74
C PHE A 59 10.66 8.28 -10.73
N TRP A 60 10.46 8.05 -9.43
CA TRP A 60 11.36 8.59 -8.40
C TRP A 60 12.39 7.56 -7.92
N THR A 61 12.07 6.26 -7.90
CA THR A 61 12.97 5.24 -7.30
C THR A 61 13.85 4.53 -8.33
N PHE A 62 13.41 4.39 -9.58
CA PHE A 62 14.07 3.52 -10.58
C PHE A 62 14.38 4.20 -11.92
N GLY A 63 14.43 5.54 -11.96
CA GLY A 63 14.52 6.35 -13.18
C GLY A 63 15.59 5.99 -14.23
N ASP A 64 16.64 5.21 -13.89
CA ASP A 64 17.74 4.96 -14.84
C ASP A 64 17.97 3.49 -15.26
N HIS A 65 17.45 2.45 -14.59
CA HIS A 65 17.92 1.06 -14.83
C HIS A 65 16.92 -0.10 -14.69
N ALA A 66 15.60 0.12 -14.75
CA ALA A 66 14.65 -1.00 -14.66
C ALA A 66 14.40 -1.65 -16.02
N SER A 67 15.14 -2.72 -16.34
CA SER A 67 14.75 -3.62 -17.43
C SER A 67 13.35 -4.17 -17.14
N ILE A 68 12.47 -4.06 -18.14
CA ILE A 68 11.07 -4.48 -18.05
C ILE A 68 11.04 -6.00 -17.90
N ASN A 69 10.85 -6.49 -16.68
CA ASN A 69 10.46 -7.87 -16.47
C ASN A 69 8.99 -7.87 -16.03
N ASN A 70 8.09 -7.98 -17.02
CA ASN A 70 6.63 -7.90 -16.84
C ASN A 70 6.11 -8.89 -15.78
N ASN A 71 6.82 -9.99 -15.57
CA ASN A 71 6.56 -10.99 -14.53
C ASN A 71 6.72 -10.46 -13.09
N SER A 72 7.60 -9.48 -12.87
CA SER A 72 7.79 -8.89 -11.52
C SER A 72 6.65 -7.94 -11.18
N PHE A 73 6.12 -7.21 -12.16
CA PHE A 73 4.95 -6.35 -12.00
C PHE A 73 3.70 -7.17 -11.70
N LEU A 74 3.44 -8.24 -12.46
CA LEU A 74 2.29 -9.12 -12.24
C LEU A 74 2.31 -9.79 -10.86
N ARG A 75 3.49 -10.23 -10.40
CA ARG A 75 3.65 -10.78 -9.04
C ARG A 75 3.41 -9.73 -7.96
N PHE A 76 3.88 -8.50 -8.16
CA PHE A 76 3.63 -7.40 -7.24
C PHE A 76 2.14 -7.04 -7.18
N LEU A 77 1.49 -6.92 -8.34
CA LEU A 77 0.07 -6.67 -8.46
C LEU A 77 -0.74 -7.79 -7.78
N ALA A 78 -0.45 -9.06 -8.05
CA ALA A 78 -1.14 -10.18 -7.43
C ALA A 78 -1.01 -10.17 -5.89
N THR A 79 0.18 -9.85 -5.39
CA THR A 79 0.43 -9.76 -3.93
C THR A 79 -0.31 -8.57 -3.32
N ALA A 80 -0.29 -7.41 -3.99
CA ALA A 80 -1.00 -6.22 -3.55
C ALA A 80 -2.52 -6.43 -3.58
N SER A 81 -3.05 -7.05 -4.63
CA SER A 81 -4.47 -7.37 -4.77
C SER A 81 -4.94 -8.37 -3.72
N LEU A 82 -4.15 -9.40 -3.38
CA LEU A 82 -4.48 -10.33 -2.30
C LEU A 82 -4.48 -9.63 -0.94
N GLY A 83 -3.46 -8.82 -0.66
CA GLY A 83 -3.41 -8.02 0.57
C GLY A 83 -4.59 -7.05 0.66
N PHE A 84 -4.96 -6.42 -0.45
CA PHE A 84 -6.13 -5.56 -0.53
C PHE A 84 -7.43 -6.33 -0.34
N ALA A 85 -7.61 -7.49 -0.97
CA ALA A 85 -8.82 -8.31 -0.81
C ALA A 85 -9.02 -8.75 0.65
N MET A 86 -7.95 -9.12 1.36
CA MET A 86 -8.02 -9.39 2.80
C MET A 86 -8.40 -8.14 3.60
N ASN A 87 -7.88 -6.98 3.23
CA ASN A 87 -8.17 -5.72 3.91
C ASN A 87 -9.61 -5.23 3.66
N GLU A 88 -10.09 -5.38 2.42
CA GLU A 88 -11.46 -5.13 2.00
C GLU A 88 -12.44 -6.05 2.74
N LEU A 89 -12.09 -7.34 2.88
CA LEU A 89 -12.89 -8.27 3.66
C LEU A 89 -12.96 -7.86 5.13
N LEU A 90 -11.83 -7.46 5.73
CA LEU A 90 -11.80 -6.94 7.09
C LEU A 90 -12.68 -5.70 7.24
N PHE A 91 -12.59 -4.76 6.30
CA PHE A 91 -13.41 -3.55 6.28
C PHE A 91 -14.90 -3.86 6.14
N TYR A 92 -15.27 -4.78 5.25
CA TYR A 92 -16.64 -5.28 5.10
C TYR A 92 -17.17 -5.94 6.39
N LEU A 93 -16.36 -6.80 7.02
CA LEU A 93 -16.73 -7.43 8.28
C LEU A 93 -16.93 -6.40 9.39
N MET A 94 -16.08 -5.38 9.46
CA MET A 94 -16.26 -4.27 10.40
C MET A 94 -17.57 -3.53 10.13
N LEU A 95 -17.84 -3.13 8.89
CA LEU A 95 -19.08 -2.42 8.57
C LEU A 95 -20.34 -3.25 8.81
N THR A 96 -20.25 -4.58 8.65
CA THR A 96 -21.41 -5.48 8.78
C THR A 96 -21.67 -5.89 10.23
N TYR A 97 -20.62 -6.20 10.99
CA TYR A 97 -20.74 -6.78 12.34
C TYR A 97 -20.46 -5.78 13.46
N THR A 98 -19.95 -4.59 13.16
CA THR A 98 -19.74 -3.54 14.17
C THR A 98 -20.49 -2.26 13.81
N SER A 99 -21.01 -1.58 14.83
CA SER A 99 -21.76 -0.31 14.70
C SER A 99 -20.84 0.91 14.54
N ILE A 100 -19.56 0.70 14.23
CA ILE A 100 -18.58 1.78 14.18
C ILE A 100 -18.75 2.62 12.91
N PRO A 101 -18.45 3.93 12.97
CA PRO A 101 -18.43 4.77 11.78
C PRO A 101 -17.47 4.22 10.73
N TYR A 102 -17.84 4.31 9.46
CA TYR A 102 -17.00 3.80 8.36
C TYR A 102 -15.63 4.49 8.32
N THR A 103 -15.53 5.74 8.75
CA THR A 103 -14.26 6.49 8.85
C THR A 103 -13.30 5.86 9.85
N ILE A 104 -13.81 5.33 10.97
CA ILE A 104 -13.02 4.61 11.98
C ILE A 104 -12.63 3.23 11.44
N ALA A 105 -13.57 2.51 10.84
CA ALA A 105 -13.28 1.22 10.20
C ALA A 105 -12.20 1.38 9.10
N LEU A 106 -12.28 2.45 8.30
CA LEU A 106 -11.31 2.78 7.25
C LEU A 106 -9.95 3.11 7.85
N ALA A 107 -9.90 3.90 8.94
CA ALA A 107 -8.65 4.20 9.63
C ALA A 107 -7.96 2.91 10.14
N ILE A 108 -8.72 1.98 10.73
CA ILE A 108 -8.19 0.70 11.20
C ILE A 108 -7.69 -0.14 10.01
N ALA A 109 -8.44 -0.18 8.91
CA ALA A 109 -8.07 -0.88 7.69
C ALA A 109 -6.73 -0.36 7.13
N VAL A 110 -6.60 0.97 6.98
CA VAL A 110 -5.37 1.64 6.50
C VAL A 110 -4.19 1.41 7.45
N VAL A 111 -4.39 1.50 8.76
CA VAL A 111 -3.35 1.22 9.77
C VAL A 111 -2.89 -0.24 9.68
N THR A 112 -3.83 -1.17 9.51
CA THR A 112 -3.53 -2.61 9.36
C THR A 112 -2.70 -2.88 8.10
N VAL A 113 -3.03 -2.24 6.97
CA VAL A 113 -2.20 -2.30 5.76
C VAL A 113 -0.82 -1.74 6.06
N ALA A 114 -0.72 -0.54 6.63
CA ALA A 114 0.55 0.13 6.90
C ALA A 114 1.47 -0.72 7.78
N ILE A 115 0.92 -1.33 8.84
CA ILE A 115 1.65 -2.26 9.72
C ILE A 115 2.11 -3.49 8.93
N SER A 116 1.22 -4.11 8.16
CA SER A 116 1.54 -5.30 7.35
C SER A 116 2.64 -5.01 6.33
N THR A 117 2.54 -3.89 5.62
CA THR A 117 3.55 -3.41 4.67
C THR A 117 4.87 -3.12 5.38
N TYR A 118 4.84 -2.52 6.56
CA TYR A 118 6.06 -2.30 7.37
C TYR A 118 6.72 -3.63 7.74
N PHE A 119 5.99 -4.60 8.28
CA PHE A 119 6.55 -5.91 8.62
C PHE A 119 7.09 -6.65 7.39
N LEU A 120 6.37 -6.61 6.26
CA LEU A 120 6.82 -7.22 5.01
C LEU A 120 8.09 -6.56 4.49
N SER A 121 8.14 -5.22 4.48
CA SER A 121 9.32 -4.45 4.09
C SER A 121 10.51 -4.73 5.00
N ARG A 122 10.25 -4.89 6.31
CA ARG A 122 11.25 -5.25 7.31
C ARG A 122 11.79 -6.67 7.05
N LEU A 123 10.92 -7.66 6.87
CA LEU A 123 11.30 -9.05 6.60
C LEU A 123 12.10 -9.20 5.29
N TRP A 124 11.75 -8.43 4.26
CA TRP A 124 12.52 -8.40 3.01
C TRP A 124 13.85 -7.65 3.14
N ALA A 125 13.87 -6.49 3.81
CA ALA A 125 15.10 -5.72 4.04
C ALA A 125 16.14 -6.53 4.84
N PHE A 126 15.71 -7.38 5.78
CA PHE A 126 16.61 -8.26 6.53
C PHE A 126 17.04 -9.52 5.77
N ARG A 127 16.28 -9.97 4.75
CA ARG A 127 16.72 -11.07 3.88
C ARG A 127 17.73 -10.62 2.82
N SER A 128 17.74 -9.35 2.43
CA SER A 128 18.65 -8.82 1.39
C SER A 128 20.11 -8.62 1.86
N GLN A 129 20.46 -8.99 3.10
CA GLN A 129 21.84 -8.96 3.61
C GLN A 129 22.52 -10.34 3.68
N ARG A 130 22.00 -11.36 2.98
CA ARG A 130 22.61 -12.71 2.98
C ARG A 130 23.00 -13.21 1.59
N THR A 131 23.65 -12.35 0.80
CA THR A 131 24.46 -12.77 -0.34
C THR A 131 25.68 -11.86 -0.40
N LEU A 132 26.72 -12.18 0.37
CA LEU A 132 28.15 -11.95 0.09
C LEU A 132 28.95 -12.43 1.32
N HIS A 133 29.91 -13.33 1.09
CA HIS A 133 30.59 -14.26 2.00
C HIS A 133 29.77 -15.50 2.35
N SER A 134 30.10 -16.70 1.87
CA SER A 134 31.35 -17.23 1.28
C SER A 134 31.04 -18.39 0.35
#